data_AF-A0A139P556-F1
#
_entry.id   AF-A0A139P556-F1
#
_cell.length_a   1.000
_cell.length_b   1.000
_cell.length_c   1.000
_cell.angle_alpha   90.00
_cell.angle_beta   90.00
_cell.angle_gamma   90.00
#
_symmetry.space_group_name_H-M   'P 1'
#
loop_
_entity.id
_entity.type
_entity.pdbx_description
1 polymer ?
#
loop_
_entity_poly.entity_id
_entity_poly.type
_entity_poly.pdbx_seq_one_letter_code
_entity_poly.pdbx_strand_id
1 'polypeptide(L)'
;MRSLLASLSEHYPAQKKQLLFACIQTKSLEEMVGLLQTVPAAELTLTAFADKRSFSREAMEELAEKEGLSYRDWPDYLEHYLAAEHEADELLLLTGSLYFLAQVRPYIIKN
;
A
#
# COMPACT_ATOMS: atom_id res chain seq x y z
N MET A 1 -5.81 -2.25 11.48
CA MET A 1 -6.33 -1.57 10.28
C MET A 1 -7.33 -0.48 10.61
N ARG A 2 -8.39 -0.76 11.39
CA ARG A 2 -9.44 0.22 11.73
C ARG A 2 -8.93 1.58 12.24
N SER A 3 -7.93 1.59 13.13
CA SER A 3 -7.34 2.84 13.61
C SER A 3 -6.67 3.67 12.50
N LEU A 4 -6.03 3.02 11.52
CA LEU A 4 -5.46 3.73 10.35
C LEU A 4 -6.56 4.37 9.51
N LEU A 5 -7.65 3.64 9.25
CA LEU A 5 -8.80 4.17 8.50
C LEU A 5 -9.42 5.37 9.20
N ALA A 6 -9.57 5.31 10.53
CA ALA A 6 -10.06 6.44 11.31
C ALA A 6 -9.16 7.67 11.18
N SER A 7 -7.84 7.51 11.30
CA SER A 7 -6.88 8.61 11.13
C SER A 7 -6.89 9.19 9.71
N LEU A 8 -7.06 8.37 8.68
CA LEU A 8 -7.21 8.86 7.30
C LEU A 8 -8.46 9.72 7.14
N SER A 9 -9.59 9.28 7.69
CA SER A 9 -10.84 10.02 7.62
C SER A 9 -10.80 11.32 8.43
N GLU A 10 -10.11 11.32 9.57
CA GLU A 10 -10.02 12.48 10.46
C GLU A 10 -9.07 13.55 9.92
N HIS A 11 -7.88 13.13 9.46
CA HIS A 11 -6.82 14.07 9.09
C HIS A 11 -6.72 14.33 7.58
N TYR A 12 -7.17 13.38 6.77
CA TYR A 12 -7.04 13.44 5.32
C TYR A 12 -8.37 13.14 4.57
N PRO A 13 -9.49 13.81 4.91
CA PRO A 13 -10.80 13.48 4.35
C PRO A 13 -10.93 13.75 2.85
N ALA A 14 -10.23 14.77 2.32
CA ALA A 14 -10.43 15.27 0.96
C ALA A 14 -9.32 14.88 -0.03
N GLN A 15 -8.17 14.42 0.47
CA GLN A 15 -6.99 14.11 -0.33
C GLN A 15 -7.24 12.89 -1.21
N LYS A 16 -6.68 12.91 -2.43
CA LYS A 16 -6.56 11.74 -3.30
C LYS A 16 -5.48 10.84 -2.72
N LYS A 17 -5.80 9.57 -2.48
CA LYS A 17 -4.92 8.65 -1.75
C LYS A 17 -4.43 7.56 -2.68
N GLN A 18 -3.11 7.41 -2.76
CA GLN A 18 -2.45 6.27 -3.37
C GLN A 18 -2.06 5.31 -2.25
N LEU A 19 -2.56 4.08 -2.26
CA LEU A 19 -2.31 3.09 -1.21
C LEU A 19 -1.42 1.98 -1.77
N LEU A 20 -0.20 1.83 -1.24
CA LEU A 20 0.67 0.70 -1.53
C LEU A 20 0.68 -0.27 -0.34
N PHE A 21 0.20 -1.49 -0.58
CA PHE A 21 -0.04 -2.45 0.48
C PHE A 21 0.75 -3.75 0.31
N ALA A 22 1.46 -4.13 1.38
CA ALA A 22 2.07 -5.45 1.51
C ALA A 22 1.97 -5.96 2.96
N CYS A 23 1.76 -7.27 3.14
CA CYS A 23 1.69 -7.85 4.47
C CYS A 23 2.35 -9.22 4.62
N ILE A 24 2.43 -9.69 5.87
CA ILE A 24 2.92 -11.04 6.22
C ILE A 24 1.75 -12.01 6.38
N GLN A 25 2.02 -13.30 6.15
CA GLN A 25 1.05 -14.41 6.12
C GLN A 25 0.32 -14.68 7.45
N THR A 26 0.64 -13.95 8.52
CA THR A 26 -0.02 -14.10 9.83
C THR A 26 -1.30 -13.27 9.96
N LYS A 27 -1.67 -12.51 8.93
CA LYS A 27 -2.85 -11.63 8.94
C LYS A 27 -3.84 -12.07 7.86
N SER A 28 -5.11 -11.81 8.09
CA SER A 28 -6.17 -11.99 7.08
C SER A 28 -5.97 -10.97 5.96
N LEU A 29 -5.35 -11.41 4.86
CA LEU A 29 -4.97 -10.57 3.72
C LEU A 29 -6.22 -9.97 3.08
N GLU A 30 -7.19 -10.81 2.78
CA GLU A 30 -8.46 -10.45 2.13
C GLU A 30 -9.28 -9.50 3.00
N GLU A 31 -9.34 -9.72 4.33
CA GLU A 31 -10.03 -8.79 5.23
C GLU A 31 -9.36 -7.41 5.23
N MET A 32 -8.03 -7.36 5.23
CA MET A 32 -7.31 -6.08 5.20
C MET A 32 -7.48 -5.35 3.87
N VAL A 33 -7.43 -6.08 2.75
CA VAL A 33 -7.68 -5.51 1.41
C VAL A 33 -9.11 -4.99 1.32
N GLY A 34 -10.10 -5.78 1.74
CA GLY A 34 -11.50 -5.37 1.78
C GLY A 34 -11.73 -4.13 2.64
N LEU A 35 -11.06 -4.01 3.78
CA LEU A 35 -11.11 -2.81 4.61
C LEU A 35 -10.47 -1.59 3.92
N LEU A 36 -9.34 -1.76 3.24
CA LEU A 36 -8.65 -0.66 2.55
C LEU A 36 -9.42 -0.16 1.32
N GLN A 37 -10.14 -1.05 0.63
CA GLN A 37 -11.03 -0.67 -0.48
C GLN A 37 -12.21 0.21 -0.05
N THR A 38 -12.53 0.27 1.26
CA THR A 38 -13.58 1.18 1.78
C THR A 38 -13.09 2.62 1.98
N VAL A 39 -11.79 2.89 1.80
CA VAL A 39 -11.24 4.23 1.96
C VAL A 39 -11.72 5.12 0.81
N PRO A 40 -12.34 6.29 1.08
CA PRO A 40 -12.81 7.18 0.04
C PRO A 40 -11.64 7.86 -0.68
N ALA A 41 -11.81 8.08 -1.99
CA ALA A 41 -10.83 8.69 -2.89
C ALA A 41 -9.46 7.99 -2.83
N ALA A 42 -9.45 6.65 -2.74
CA ALA A 42 -8.25 5.84 -2.66
C ALA A 42 -8.11 4.89 -3.85
N GLU A 43 -6.90 4.81 -4.39
CA GLU A 43 -6.46 3.76 -5.32
C GLU A 43 -5.57 2.78 -4.57
N LEU A 44 -5.97 1.51 -4.51
CA LEU A 44 -5.23 0.47 -3.81
C LEU A 44 -4.39 -0.35 -4.80
N THR A 45 -3.08 -0.35 -4.58
CA THR A 45 -2.09 -1.17 -5.28
C THR A 45 -1.48 -2.19 -4.32
N LEU A 46 -1.48 -3.45 -4.73
CA LEU A 46 -0.84 -4.55 -4.01
C LEU A 46 0.63 -4.69 -4.42
N THR A 47 1.47 -5.11 -3.48
CA THR A 47 2.88 -5.40 -3.75
C THR A 47 3.41 -6.52 -2.85
N ALA A 48 4.56 -7.08 -3.20
CA ALA A 48 5.27 -8.07 -2.37
C ALA A 48 6.66 -7.53 -2.00
N PHE A 49 7.24 -8.02 -0.91
CA PHE A 49 8.56 -7.61 -0.43
C PHE A 49 9.37 -8.82 0.00
N ALA A 50 10.71 -8.69 0.04
CA ALA A 50 11.58 -9.81 0.31
C ALA A 50 11.60 -10.16 1.81
N ASP A 51 10.70 -11.04 2.25
CA ASP A 51 10.69 -11.61 3.59
C ASP A 51 10.04 -13.00 3.56
N LYS A 52 10.63 -14.01 4.21
CA LYS A 52 10.06 -15.37 4.24
C LYS A 52 8.65 -15.45 4.85
N ARG A 53 8.23 -14.43 5.58
CA ARG A 53 6.91 -14.32 6.21
C ARG A 53 5.93 -13.55 5.34
N SER A 54 6.37 -12.86 4.28
CA SER A 54 5.48 -12.12 3.39
C SER A 54 4.63 -13.06 2.55
N PHE A 55 3.51 -12.57 2.04
CA PHE A 55 2.88 -13.23 0.89
C PHE A 55 3.85 -13.20 -0.30
N SER A 56 3.78 -14.23 -1.14
CA SER A 56 4.59 -14.29 -2.35
C SER A 56 4.09 -13.28 -3.39
N ARG A 57 4.91 -13.00 -4.41
CA ARG A 57 4.50 -12.17 -5.55
C ARG A 57 3.23 -12.72 -6.18
N GLU A 58 3.24 -14.02 -6.46
CA GLU A 58 2.18 -14.72 -7.18
C GLU A 58 0.86 -14.65 -6.40
N ALA A 59 0.90 -14.84 -5.07
CA ALA A 59 -0.30 -14.72 -4.24
C ALA A 59 -0.87 -13.29 -4.22
N MET A 60 -0.01 -12.27 -4.26
CA MET A 60 -0.45 -10.87 -4.31
C MET A 60 -0.97 -10.49 -5.69
N GLU A 61 -0.38 -11.00 -6.78
CA GLU A 61 -0.84 -10.83 -8.16
C GLU A 61 -2.20 -11.51 -8.37
N GLU A 62 -2.36 -12.76 -7.93
CA GLU A 62 -3.62 -13.50 -8.00
C GLU A 62 -4.75 -12.78 -7.24
N LEU A 63 -4.44 -12.28 -6.04
CA LEU A 63 -5.42 -11.49 -5.29
C LEU A 63 -5.75 -10.17 -5.99
N ALA A 64 -4.75 -9.49 -6.54
CA ALA A 64 -4.96 -8.25 -7.27
C ALA A 64 -5.90 -8.48 -8.45
N GLU A 65 -5.65 -9.52 -9.26
CA GLU A 65 -6.51 -9.90 -10.37
C GLU A 65 -7.94 -10.23 -9.91
N LYS A 66 -8.07 -11.07 -8.87
CA LYS A 66 -9.36 -11.48 -8.31
C LYS A 66 -10.21 -10.30 -7.83
N GLU A 67 -9.58 -9.31 -7.18
CA GLU A 67 -10.26 -8.16 -6.59
C GLU A 67 -10.32 -6.94 -7.54
N GLY A 68 -9.81 -7.07 -8.77
CA GLY A 68 -9.77 -5.98 -9.76
C GLY A 68 -8.84 -4.82 -9.36
N LEU A 69 -7.77 -5.12 -8.63
CA LEU A 69 -6.77 -4.19 -8.14
C LEU A 69 -5.49 -4.23 -8.99
N SER A 70 -4.67 -3.19 -8.85
CA SER A 70 -3.33 -3.14 -9.45
C SER A 70 -2.33 -3.92 -8.60
N TYR A 71 -1.40 -4.63 -9.25
CA TYR A 71 -0.17 -5.11 -8.63
C TYR A 71 1.03 -4.36 -9.21
N ARG A 72 1.97 -3.94 -8.35
CA ARG A 72 3.23 -3.30 -8.77
C ARG A 72 4.37 -3.73 -7.87
N ASP A 73 5.56 -3.84 -8.43
CA ASP A 73 6.79 -3.94 -7.66
C ASP A 73 7.05 -2.63 -6.91
N TRP A 74 7.21 -2.71 -5.59
CA TRP A 74 7.34 -1.51 -4.76
C TRP A 74 8.56 -0.64 -5.09
N PRO A 75 9.76 -1.17 -5.46
CA PRO A 75 10.88 -0.30 -5.79
C PRO A 75 10.55 0.56 -7.02
N ASP A 76 10.09 -0.07 -8.09
CA ASP A 76 9.71 0.60 -9.33
C ASP A 76 8.54 1.56 -9.11
N TYR A 77 7.53 1.14 -8.34
CA TYR A 77 6.40 2.01 -7.97
C TYR A 77 6.88 3.28 -7.27
N LEU A 78 7.76 3.14 -6.27
CA LEU A 78 8.27 4.28 -5.51
C LEU A 78 9.18 5.17 -6.35
N GLU A 79 10.00 4.61 -7.22
CA GLU A 79 10.84 5.40 -8.12
C GLU A 79 9.98 6.26 -9.06
N HIS A 80 8.93 5.67 -9.65
CA HIS A 80 7.98 6.42 -10.48
C HIS A 80 7.20 7.47 -9.68
N TYR A 81 6.75 7.13 -8.47
CA TYR A 81 6.04 8.06 -7.61
C TYR A 81 6.95 9.24 -7.25
N LEU A 82 8.13 9.00 -6.69
CA LEU A 82 9.05 10.06 -6.24
C LEU A 82 9.57 10.95 -7.38
N ALA A 83 9.60 10.45 -8.62
CA ALA A 83 10.01 11.22 -9.79
C ALA A 83 8.87 12.06 -10.41
N ALA A 84 7.62 11.83 -10.01
CA ALA A 84 6.46 12.54 -10.55
C ALA A 84 6.24 13.90 -9.86
N GLU A 85 5.62 14.83 -10.58
CA GLU A 85 5.05 16.02 -9.96
C GLU A 85 3.71 15.66 -9.32
N HIS A 86 3.56 15.99 -8.04
CA HIS A 86 2.35 15.71 -7.27
C HIS A 86 1.53 16.96 -7.01
N GLU A 87 0.21 16.82 -7.07
CA GLU A 87 -0.71 17.85 -6.58
C GLU A 87 -0.62 17.97 -5.05
N ALA A 88 -0.88 19.16 -4.51
CA ALA A 88 -0.79 19.41 -3.06
C ALA A 88 -1.81 18.60 -2.22
N ASP A 89 -2.85 18.07 -2.85
CA ASP A 89 -3.89 17.26 -2.24
C ASP A 89 -3.68 15.74 -2.44
N GLU A 90 -2.53 15.33 -2.95
CA GLU A 90 -2.19 13.91 -3.11
C GLU A 90 -1.46 13.34 -1.89
N LEU A 91 -1.81 12.11 -1.50
CA LEU A 91 -1.25 11.41 -0.35
C LEU A 91 -0.88 9.97 -0.72
N LEU A 92 0.41 9.62 -0.62
CA LEU A 92 0.84 8.23 -0.63
C LEU A 92 0.82 7.62 0.78
N LEU A 93 0.03 6.55 0.92
CA LEU A 93 0.00 5.71 2.10
C LEU A 93 0.69 4.38 1.83
N LEU A 94 1.80 4.15 2.52
CA LEU A 94 2.48 2.86 2.58
C LEU A 94 2.02 2.11 3.83
N THR A 95 1.48 0.89 3.70
CA THR A 95 0.92 0.19 4.87
C THR A 95 0.91 -1.34 4.75
N GLY A 96 0.45 -2.01 5.81
CA GLY A 96 0.23 -3.45 5.91
C GLY A 96 1.20 -4.19 6.83
N SER A 97 2.50 -3.94 6.71
CA SER A 97 3.55 -4.61 7.50
C SER A 97 4.65 -3.68 7.96
N LEU A 98 5.03 -3.78 9.24
CA LEU A 98 6.21 -3.08 9.77
C LEU A 98 7.51 -3.56 9.09
N TYR A 99 7.58 -4.82 8.66
CA TYR A 99 8.72 -5.35 7.90
C TYR A 99 8.81 -4.75 6.50
N PHE A 100 7.66 -4.55 5.86
CA PHE A 100 7.59 -3.84 4.58
C PHE A 100 8.06 -2.39 4.74
N LEU A 101 7.50 -1.66 5.71
CA LEU A 101 7.91 -0.29 5.99
C LEU A 101 9.39 -0.14 6.35
N ALA A 102 9.97 -1.15 7.03
CA ALA A 102 11.40 -1.17 7.32
C ALA A 102 12.28 -1.28 6.07
N GLN A 103 11.81 -1.94 5.00
CA GLN A 103 12.52 -2.03 3.72
C GLN A 103 12.34 -0.76 2.87
N VAL A 104 11.15 -0.18 2.90
CA VAL A 104 10.83 1.01 2.10
C VAL A 104 11.43 2.29 2.68
N ARG A 105 11.41 2.46 4.01
CA ARG A 105 11.85 3.70 4.66
C ARG A 105 13.27 4.15 4.26
N PRO A 106 14.29 3.27 4.19
CA PRO A 106 15.62 3.66 3.72
C PRO A 106 15.66 4.14 2.27
N TYR A 107 14.75 3.69 1.41
CA TYR A 107 14.67 4.15 0.02
C TYR A 107 14.11 5.58 -0.07
N ILE A 108 13.24 5.98 0.85
CA ILE A 108 12.66 7.33 0.87
C ILE A 108 13.64 8.33 1.50
N ILE A 109 14.32 7.96 2.59
CA ILE A 109 15.18 8.90 3.35
C ILE A 109 16.53 9.17 2.65
N LYS A 110 16.97 8.27 1.76
CA LYS A 110 18.25 8.41 1.04
C LYS A 110 18.14 9.24 -0.24
N ASN A 111 16.92 9.54 -0.69
CA ASN A 111 16.62 10.46 -1.78
C ASN A 111 16.17 11.80 -1.20
#